data_AF-A0A845YMA0-F1
#
_entry.id   AF-A0A845YMA0-F1
#
_cell.length_a   1.000
_cell.length_b   1.000
_cell.length_c   1.000
_cell.angle_alpha   90.00
_cell.angle_beta   90.00
_cell.angle_gamma   90.00
#
_symmetry.space_group_name_H-M   'P 1'
#
loop_
_entity.id
_entity.type
_entity.pdbx_description
1 polymer ?
#
loop_
_entity_poly.entity_id
_entity_poly.type
_entity_poly.pdbx_seq_one_letter_code
_entity_poly.pdbx_strand_id
1 'polypeptide(L)'
;PTIDQASGWLVRHTSLPLAVILKAMNIYSNNVMAEMIANLSGGVANVVSIAERVGVAPGEISLINGSGLGEENQLSARAVIVLMQAIQTRLQTQGLNFADLFPVSGTDAGTLVDRTIPTHASVKTGSLAVVSALAGAFPTEKKGLVWFAIINYGSGLETLRARQESLLAGFEKQWGKTGQVPQQLKATLEFNQGAYRLGDLKRNEIIQSPQVQSQ
;
A
#
# COMPACT_ATOMS: atom_id res chain seq x y z
N PRO A 1 -31.13 -5.90 -20.12
CA PRO A 1 -31.78 -7.01 -19.41
C PRO A 1 -32.30 -6.54 -18.04
N THR A 2 -33.61 -6.38 -17.94
CA THR A 2 -34.35 -6.17 -16.69
C THR A 2 -34.12 -7.36 -15.77
N ILE A 3 -33.53 -7.13 -14.60
CA ILE A 3 -33.47 -8.11 -13.50
C ILE A 3 -34.84 -8.07 -12.82
N ASP A 4 -35.88 -8.48 -13.52
CA ASP A 4 -37.23 -8.51 -12.96
C ASP A 4 -37.55 -9.93 -12.52
N GLN A 5 -37.68 -10.09 -11.19
CA GLN A 5 -38.13 -11.29 -10.46
C GLN A 5 -37.02 -12.29 -10.09
N ALA A 6 -36.20 -11.93 -9.10
CA ALA A 6 -35.51 -12.96 -8.30
C ALA A 6 -36.53 -13.59 -7.33
N SER A 7 -36.76 -14.90 -7.42
CA SER A 7 -37.58 -15.67 -6.47
C SER A 7 -36.89 -15.91 -5.11
N GLY A 8 -35.70 -15.33 -4.91
CA GLY A 8 -34.87 -15.47 -3.73
C GLY A 8 -34.49 -14.12 -3.11
N TRP A 9 -33.57 -14.16 -2.15
CA TRP A 9 -33.04 -12.94 -1.51
C TRP A 9 -32.22 -12.12 -2.51
N LEU A 10 -32.51 -10.83 -2.61
CA LEU A 10 -31.58 -9.86 -3.18
C LEU A 10 -30.80 -9.21 -2.04
N VAL A 11 -29.49 -9.41 -2.02
CA VAL A 11 -28.59 -8.88 -0.99
C VAL A 11 -27.53 -8.02 -1.65
N ARG A 12 -27.34 -6.80 -1.14
CA ARG A 12 -26.21 -5.95 -1.50
C ARG A 12 -25.07 -6.21 -0.53
N HIS A 13 -23.90 -6.55 -1.07
CA HIS A 13 -22.66 -6.62 -0.30
C HIS A 13 -21.83 -5.36 -0.56
N THR A 14 -21.52 -4.61 0.49
CA THR A 14 -20.61 -3.47 0.41
C THR A 14 -19.18 -3.94 0.69
N SER A 15 -18.24 -3.62 -0.21
CA SER A 15 -16.83 -3.96 -0.01
C SER A 15 -16.24 -3.19 1.19
N LEU A 16 -15.01 -3.55 1.58
CA LEU A 16 -14.20 -2.64 2.38
C LEU A 16 -13.92 -1.34 1.60
N PRO A 17 -13.70 -0.20 2.28
CA PRO A 17 -13.22 1.01 1.62
C PRO A 17 -11.93 0.74 0.86
N LEU A 18 -11.73 1.42 -0.28
CA LEU A 18 -10.56 1.20 -1.14
C LEU A 18 -9.23 1.37 -0.38
N ALA A 19 -9.14 2.33 0.54
CA ALA A 19 -7.95 2.53 1.38
C ALA A 19 -7.58 1.26 2.18
N VAL A 20 -8.56 0.56 2.75
CA VAL A 20 -8.35 -0.69 3.50
C VAL A 20 -7.94 -1.84 2.57
N ILE A 21 -8.52 -1.89 1.37
CA ILE A 21 -8.13 -2.88 0.34
C ILE A 21 -6.67 -2.65 -0.08
N LEU A 22 -6.28 -1.40 -0.32
CA LEU A 22 -4.90 -1.01 -0.66
C LEU A 22 -3.92 -1.30 0.48
N LYS A 23 -4.34 -1.06 1.73
CA LYS A 23 -3.57 -1.43 2.92
C LYS A 23 -3.29 -2.93 2.94
N ALA A 24 -4.32 -3.76 2.77
CA ALA A 24 -4.19 -5.21 2.74
C ALA A 24 -3.26 -5.67 1.60
N MET A 25 -3.46 -5.11 0.39
CA MET A 25 -2.60 -5.37 -0.77
C MET A 25 -1.13 -5.08 -0.44
N ASN A 26 -0.84 -3.95 0.21
CA ASN A 26 0.54 -3.56 0.52
C ASN A 26 1.15 -4.36 1.68
N ILE A 27 0.37 -4.72 2.71
CA ILE A 27 0.80 -5.59 3.82
C ILE A 27 1.35 -6.92 3.31
N TYR A 28 0.58 -7.57 2.43
CA TYR A 28 0.93 -8.89 1.92
C TYR A 28 1.69 -8.86 0.59
N SER A 29 1.90 -7.68 0.01
CA SER A 29 2.47 -7.52 -1.33
C SER A 29 1.72 -8.37 -2.37
N ASN A 30 0.40 -8.27 -2.39
CA ASN A 30 -0.46 -9.14 -3.18
C ASN A 30 -0.48 -8.72 -4.67
N ASN A 31 0.18 -9.51 -5.51
CA ASN A 31 0.31 -9.22 -6.95
C ASN A 31 -1.01 -9.23 -7.69
N VAL A 32 -1.94 -10.13 -7.36
CA VAL A 32 -3.24 -10.24 -8.03
C VAL A 32 -4.06 -8.98 -7.80
N MET A 33 -4.11 -8.49 -6.55
CA MET A 33 -4.81 -7.24 -6.24
C MET A 33 -4.18 -6.03 -6.93
N ALA A 34 -2.84 -5.93 -6.94
CA ALA A 34 -2.13 -4.83 -7.58
C ALA A 34 -2.40 -4.78 -9.09
N GLU A 35 -2.40 -5.94 -9.74
CA GLU A 35 -2.72 -6.07 -11.16
C GLU A 35 -4.17 -5.67 -11.45
N MET A 36 -5.12 -6.15 -10.65
CA MET A 36 -6.54 -5.78 -10.79
C MET A 36 -6.75 -4.27 -10.63
N ILE A 37 -6.11 -3.65 -9.63
CA ILE A 37 -6.24 -2.21 -9.38
C ILE A 37 -5.64 -1.39 -10.52
N ALA A 38 -4.48 -1.78 -11.05
CA ALA A 38 -3.88 -1.11 -12.21
C ALA A 38 -4.80 -1.21 -13.44
N ASN A 39 -5.36 -2.39 -13.71
CA ASN A 39 -6.28 -2.59 -14.82
C ASN A 39 -7.59 -1.79 -14.67
N LEU A 40 -8.18 -1.79 -13.48
CA LEU A 40 -9.36 -0.96 -13.17
C LEU A 40 -9.06 0.54 -13.27
N SER A 41 -7.79 0.93 -13.10
CA SER A 41 -7.33 2.31 -13.28
C SER A 41 -7.03 2.65 -14.74
N GLY A 42 -7.39 1.81 -15.72
CA GLY A 42 -7.13 2.06 -17.15
C GLY A 42 -5.78 1.51 -17.65
N GLY A 43 -5.16 0.60 -16.90
CA GLY A 43 -3.92 -0.07 -17.27
C GLY A 43 -2.65 0.76 -17.01
N VAL A 44 -1.48 0.13 -17.21
CA VAL A 44 -0.17 0.70 -16.85
C VAL A 44 0.16 2.00 -17.59
N ALA A 45 -0.28 2.16 -18.85
CA ALA A 45 -0.08 3.40 -19.59
C ALA A 45 -0.77 4.60 -18.91
N ASN A 46 -1.99 4.40 -18.39
CA ASN A 46 -2.68 5.44 -17.63
C ASN A 46 -2.01 5.69 -16.27
N VAL A 47 -1.50 4.64 -15.61
CA VAL A 47 -0.73 4.78 -14.36
C VAL A 47 0.51 5.64 -14.57
N VAL A 48 1.27 5.39 -15.64
CA VAL A 48 2.45 6.21 -16.02
C VAL A 48 2.05 7.66 -16.30
N SER A 49 0.99 7.88 -17.08
CA SER A 49 0.46 9.24 -17.35
C SER A 49 0.02 9.98 -16.08
N ILE A 50 -0.57 9.27 -15.11
CA ILE A 50 -0.90 9.84 -13.79
C ILE A 50 0.39 10.20 -13.03
N ALA A 51 1.39 9.32 -13.03
CA ALA A 51 2.67 9.54 -12.36
C ALA A 51 3.37 10.81 -12.88
N GLU A 52 3.41 11.01 -14.20
CA GLU A 52 3.99 12.19 -14.83
C GLU A 52 3.21 13.47 -14.45
N ARG A 53 1.87 13.41 -14.42
CA ARG A 53 1.02 14.54 -14.00
C ARG A 53 1.23 14.96 -12.55
N VAL A 54 1.66 14.05 -11.68
CA VAL A 54 1.99 14.37 -10.27
C VAL A 54 3.47 14.72 -10.06
N GLY A 55 4.25 14.86 -11.14
CA GLY A 55 5.59 15.43 -11.11
C GLY A 55 6.73 14.42 -11.27
N VAL A 56 6.46 13.15 -11.61
CA VAL A 56 7.51 12.21 -12.00
C VAL A 56 8.09 12.66 -13.35
N ALA A 57 9.42 12.75 -13.47
CA ALA A 57 10.02 13.16 -14.73
C ALA A 57 9.90 12.07 -15.80
N PRO A 58 9.72 12.43 -17.09
CA PRO A 58 9.69 11.46 -18.17
C PRO A 58 10.93 10.55 -18.16
N GLY A 59 10.71 9.25 -18.38
CA GLY A 59 11.77 8.24 -18.38
C GLY A 59 12.20 7.73 -17.00
N GLU A 60 11.63 8.23 -15.91
CA GLU A 60 11.89 7.69 -14.56
C GLU A 60 10.94 6.58 -14.13
N ILE A 61 9.97 6.23 -14.97
CA ILE A 61 9.00 5.17 -14.73
C ILE A 61 8.78 4.36 -16.01
N SER A 62 8.90 3.04 -15.90
CA SER A 62 8.55 2.04 -16.91
C SER A 62 7.76 0.95 -16.21
N LEU A 63 6.55 0.66 -16.68
CA LEU A 63 5.67 -0.35 -16.10
C LEU A 63 5.15 -1.28 -17.19
N ILE A 64 5.27 -2.58 -16.95
CA ILE A 64 4.67 -3.62 -17.79
C ILE A 64 3.47 -4.30 -17.12
N ASN A 65 3.31 -4.13 -15.80
CA ASN A 65 2.15 -4.61 -15.04
C ASN A 65 1.94 -3.78 -13.75
N GLY A 66 0.87 -4.04 -13.01
CA GLY A 66 0.53 -3.33 -11.78
C GLY A 66 1.27 -3.85 -10.53
N SER A 67 1.78 -5.09 -10.59
CA SER A 67 2.36 -5.78 -9.44
C SER A 67 3.84 -5.53 -9.20
N GLY A 68 4.57 -5.10 -10.23
CA GLY A 68 6.03 -5.01 -10.20
C GLY A 68 6.76 -6.34 -10.42
N LEU A 69 6.06 -7.40 -10.85
CA LEU A 69 6.70 -8.65 -11.27
C LEU A 69 7.48 -8.44 -12.58
N GLY A 70 8.76 -8.79 -12.59
CA GLY A 70 9.65 -8.56 -13.74
C GLY A 70 10.46 -7.28 -13.60
N GLU A 71 11.73 -7.37 -13.98
CA GLU A 71 12.74 -6.31 -13.86
C GLU A 71 12.51 -5.15 -14.83
N GLU A 72 11.61 -5.35 -15.80
CA GLU A 72 11.15 -4.35 -16.75
C GLU A 72 10.28 -3.27 -16.09
N ASN A 73 9.71 -3.57 -14.91
CA ASN A 73 9.12 -2.55 -14.04
C ASN A 73 10.23 -1.79 -13.33
N GLN A 74 10.47 -0.55 -13.77
CA GLN A 74 11.58 0.26 -13.30
C GLN A 74 11.08 1.63 -12.87
N LEU A 75 11.45 2.02 -11.65
CA LEU A 75 11.26 3.37 -11.14
C LEU A 75 12.60 3.89 -10.63
N SER A 76 12.91 5.15 -10.91
CA SER A 76 14.02 5.81 -10.22
C SER A 76 13.68 6.01 -8.73
N ALA A 77 14.70 6.07 -7.88
CA ALA A 77 14.49 6.40 -6.47
C ALA A 77 13.79 7.75 -6.28
N ARG A 78 14.06 8.73 -7.15
CA ARG A 78 13.39 10.04 -7.14
C ARG A 78 11.91 9.92 -7.46
N ALA A 79 11.55 9.14 -8.50
CA ALA A 79 10.16 8.89 -8.86
C ALA A 79 9.37 8.26 -7.70
N VAL A 80 9.97 7.29 -7.00
CA VAL A 80 9.35 6.66 -5.82
C VAL A 80 9.04 7.70 -4.74
N ILE A 81 9.98 8.60 -4.41
CA ILE A 81 9.75 9.67 -3.42
C ILE A 81 8.63 10.61 -3.85
N VAL A 82 8.64 11.07 -5.11
CA VAL A 82 7.61 11.96 -5.66
C VAL A 82 6.23 11.31 -5.55
N LEU A 83 6.10 10.04 -5.95
CA LEU A 83 4.84 9.31 -5.87
C LEU A 83 4.35 9.15 -4.43
N MET A 84 5.23 8.80 -3.49
CA MET A 84 4.85 8.65 -2.08
C MET A 84 4.37 9.95 -1.46
N GLN A 85 5.05 11.06 -1.76
CA GLN A 85 4.64 12.39 -1.32
C GLN A 85 3.32 12.82 -1.96
N ALA A 86 3.14 12.59 -3.26
CA ALA A 86 1.89 12.86 -3.97
C ALA A 86 0.71 12.06 -3.40
N ILE A 87 0.93 10.78 -3.06
CA ILE A 87 -0.07 9.94 -2.38
C ILE A 87 -0.44 10.57 -1.03
N GLN A 88 0.53 10.92 -0.19
CA GLN A 88 0.25 11.56 1.10
C GLN A 88 -0.52 12.87 0.94
N THR A 89 -0.16 13.72 -0.03
CA THR A 89 -0.90 14.97 -0.31
C THR A 89 -2.33 14.68 -0.73
N ARG A 90 -2.56 13.67 -1.57
CA ARG A 90 -3.92 13.27 -1.97
C ARG A 90 -4.73 12.74 -0.79
N LEU A 91 -4.14 11.92 0.06
CA LEU A 91 -4.81 11.33 1.23
C LEU A 91 -5.25 12.40 2.25
N GLN A 92 -4.47 13.45 2.44
CA GLN A 92 -4.84 14.56 3.34
C GLN A 92 -6.18 15.19 2.98
N THR A 93 -6.50 15.30 1.69
CA THR A 93 -7.79 15.84 1.23
C THR A 93 -8.99 14.97 1.61
N GLN A 94 -8.74 13.74 2.07
CA GLN A 94 -9.75 12.78 2.52
C GLN A 94 -9.64 12.47 4.02
N GLY A 95 -8.81 13.20 4.77
CA GLY A 95 -8.57 12.94 6.19
C GLY A 95 -7.81 11.63 6.46
N LEU A 96 -7.14 11.08 5.44
CA LEU A 96 -6.33 9.87 5.53
C LEU A 96 -4.84 10.21 5.56
N ASN A 97 -4.04 9.26 6.04
CA ASN A 97 -2.59 9.36 6.18
C ASN A 97 -1.88 8.27 5.35
N PHE A 98 -0.60 8.45 5.04
CA PHE A 98 0.20 7.48 4.30
C PHE A 98 0.16 6.08 4.95
N ALA A 99 0.21 6.04 6.29
CA ALA A 99 0.06 4.81 7.06
C ALA A 99 -1.30 4.10 6.90
N ASP A 100 -2.33 4.75 6.35
CA ASP A 100 -3.60 4.10 6.03
C ASP A 100 -3.51 3.22 4.79
N LEU A 101 -2.50 3.42 3.93
CA LEU A 101 -2.31 2.64 2.71
C LEU A 101 -1.07 1.74 2.77
N PHE A 102 -0.05 2.11 3.56
CA PHE A 102 1.23 1.41 3.60
C PHE A 102 1.51 0.77 4.96
N PRO A 103 2.06 -0.46 5.00
CA PRO A 103 2.40 -1.17 6.23
C PRO A 103 3.26 -0.36 7.19
N VAL A 104 2.97 -0.45 8.48
CA VAL A 104 3.69 0.24 9.55
C VAL A 104 4.49 -0.77 10.37
N SER A 105 5.81 -0.54 10.44
CA SER A 105 6.74 -1.37 11.22
C SER A 105 6.38 -1.36 12.71
N GLY A 106 6.29 -2.56 13.29
CA GLY A 106 5.90 -2.78 14.69
C GLY A 106 4.40 -2.74 14.95
N THR A 107 3.57 -2.63 13.90
CA THR A 107 2.10 -2.61 14.03
C THR A 107 1.44 -3.58 13.08
N ASP A 108 1.75 -3.50 11.79
CA ASP A 108 1.15 -4.38 10.78
C ASP A 108 1.95 -5.68 10.65
N ALA A 109 1.24 -6.76 10.32
CA ALA A 109 1.83 -8.06 9.97
C ALA A 109 2.39 -8.07 8.53
N GLY A 110 2.52 -9.26 7.94
CA GLY A 110 2.87 -9.42 6.53
C GLY A 110 4.37 -9.24 6.27
N THR A 111 4.71 -8.50 5.22
CA THR A 111 6.10 -8.42 4.71
C THR A 111 7.12 -7.78 5.66
N LEU A 112 6.69 -7.23 6.80
CA LEU A 112 7.56 -6.60 7.79
C LEU A 112 7.84 -7.46 9.03
N VAL A 113 7.16 -8.60 9.21
CA VAL A 113 7.25 -9.40 10.47
C VAL A 113 8.69 -9.79 10.82
N ASP A 114 9.48 -10.18 9.82
CA ASP A 114 10.87 -10.63 10.00
C ASP A 114 11.90 -9.56 9.58
N ARG A 115 11.50 -8.28 9.49
CA ARG A 115 12.37 -7.18 9.03
C ARG A 115 12.74 -6.26 10.19
N THR A 116 14.02 -5.91 10.30
CA THR A 116 14.49 -4.91 11.28
C THR A 116 14.37 -3.49 10.72
N ILE A 117 13.16 -2.93 10.71
CA ILE A 117 12.87 -1.58 10.22
C ILE A 117 12.56 -0.65 11.40
N PRO A 118 13.03 0.62 11.40
CA PRO A 118 12.69 1.58 12.45
C PRO A 118 11.20 1.56 12.82
N THR A 119 10.91 1.54 14.12
CA THR A 119 9.54 1.48 14.63
C THR A 119 8.72 2.68 14.11
N HIS A 120 7.44 2.46 13.81
CA HIS A 120 6.54 3.46 13.21
C HIS A 120 6.89 3.88 11.77
N ALA A 121 7.94 3.33 11.14
CA ALA A 121 8.16 3.54 9.73
C ALA A 121 6.99 2.95 8.92
N SER A 122 6.41 3.73 8.02
CA SER A 122 5.43 3.23 7.06
C SER A 122 6.13 3.00 5.73
N VAL A 123 6.13 1.75 5.26
CA VAL A 123 7.01 1.31 4.16
C VAL A 123 6.33 0.32 3.23
N LYS A 124 6.87 0.21 2.01
CA LYS A 124 6.61 -0.88 1.08
C LYS A 124 7.90 -1.63 0.77
N THR A 125 7.81 -2.96 0.81
CA THR A 125 8.87 -3.90 0.42
C THR A 125 8.72 -4.33 -1.04
N GLY A 126 9.81 -4.71 -1.69
CA GLY A 126 9.82 -5.33 -3.01
C GLY A 126 10.93 -6.38 -3.11
N SER A 127 10.67 -7.49 -3.79
CA SER A 127 11.65 -8.58 -3.95
C SER A 127 11.44 -9.30 -5.28
N LEU A 128 12.50 -9.39 -6.08
CA LEU A 128 12.64 -10.28 -7.23
C LEU A 128 13.90 -11.14 -7.02
N ALA A 129 14.23 -12.01 -7.98
CA ALA A 129 15.40 -12.88 -7.90
C ALA A 129 16.72 -12.10 -7.72
N VAL A 130 16.83 -10.95 -8.39
CA VAL A 130 18.04 -10.09 -8.39
C VAL A 130 17.75 -8.66 -7.92
N VAL A 131 16.59 -8.41 -7.32
CA VAL A 131 16.21 -7.07 -6.84
C VAL A 131 15.69 -7.15 -5.41
N SER A 132 16.17 -6.26 -4.55
CA SER A 132 15.56 -5.98 -3.26
C SER A 132 15.29 -4.49 -3.16
N ALA A 133 14.04 -4.12 -2.90
CA ALA A 133 13.62 -2.73 -2.77
C ALA A 133 12.90 -2.50 -1.44
N LEU A 134 13.10 -1.31 -0.88
CA LEU A 134 12.41 -0.83 0.31
C LEU A 134 12.26 0.67 0.21
N ALA A 135 11.04 1.17 0.34
CA ALA A 135 10.76 2.59 0.29
C ALA A 135 9.67 2.95 1.29
N GLY A 136 9.65 4.20 1.74
CA GLY A 136 8.64 4.68 2.68
C GLY A 136 9.06 5.94 3.39
N ALA A 137 8.54 6.12 4.60
CA ALA A 137 8.97 7.19 5.48
C ALA A 137 9.07 6.71 6.94
N PHE A 138 10.03 7.28 7.66
CA PHE A 138 10.24 7.00 9.08
C PHE A 138 10.51 8.29 9.87
N PRO A 139 10.10 8.35 11.14
CA PRO A 139 10.26 9.54 11.94
C PRO A 139 11.63 9.54 12.64
N THR A 140 12.22 10.73 12.78
CA THR A 140 13.50 10.95 13.47
C THR A 140 13.41 12.18 14.36
N GLU A 141 14.22 12.24 15.42
CA GLU A 141 14.23 13.39 16.32
C GLU A 141 14.80 14.64 15.66
N LYS A 142 15.95 14.53 14.97
CA LYS A 142 16.70 15.68 14.46
C LYS A 142 16.28 16.12 13.06
N LYS A 143 15.75 15.22 12.23
CA LYS A 143 15.36 15.52 10.84
C LYS A 143 13.84 15.50 10.63
N GLY A 144 13.07 15.20 11.67
CA GLY A 144 11.62 15.01 11.54
C GLY A 144 11.31 13.77 10.69
N LEU A 145 10.28 13.87 9.87
CA LEU A 145 9.87 12.81 8.95
C LEU A 145 10.83 12.73 7.75
N VAL A 146 11.43 11.56 7.53
CA VAL A 146 12.33 11.31 6.39
C VAL A 146 11.68 10.34 5.42
N TRP A 147 11.52 10.77 4.16
CA TRP A 147 11.13 9.91 3.04
C TRP A 147 12.37 9.26 2.41
N PHE A 148 12.29 7.99 2.07
CA PHE A 148 13.42 7.24 1.51
C PHE A 148 12.99 6.20 0.48
N ALA A 149 13.91 5.86 -0.42
CA ALA A 149 13.78 4.78 -1.38
C ALA A 149 15.17 4.12 -1.56
N ILE A 150 15.24 2.81 -1.34
CA ILE A 150 16.44 1.98 -1.51
C ILE A 150 16.11 0.91 -2.53
N ILE A 151 16.87 0.86 -3.62
CA ILE A 151 16.71 -0.11 -4.70
C ILE A 151 18.08 -0.77 -4.90
N ASN A 152 18.17 -2.05 -4.57
CA ASN A 152 19.39 -2.83 -4.74
C ASN A 152 19.21 -3.83 -5.87
N TYR A 153 20.18 -3.86 -6.79
CA TYR A 153 20.30 -4.88 -7.83
C TYR A 153 21.46 -5.81 -7.48
N GLY A 154 21.19 -7.12 -7.43
CA GLY A 154 22.18 -8.15 -7.09
C GLY A 154 21.54 -9.42 -6.53
N SER A 155 22.35 -10.47 -6.39
CA SER A 155 21.94 -11.74 -5.79
C SER A 155 22.04 -11.72 -4.26
N GLY A 156 21.36 -12.66 -3.60
CA GLY A 156 21.43 -12.82 -2.14
C GLY A 156 20.45 -11.90 -1.42
N LEU A 157 19.16 -12.21 -1.54
CA LEU A 157 18.05 -11.39 -1.04
C LEU A 157 18.20 -11.01 0.43
N GLU A 158 18.57 -11.95 1.29
CA GLU A 158 18.76 -11.70 2.72
C GLU A 158 19.91 -10.75 3.01
N THR A 159 21.01 -10.84 2.26
CA THR A 159 22.11 -9.88 2.36
C THR A 159 21.68 -8.48 1.93
N LEU A 160 20.90 -8.37 0.85
CA LEU A 160 20.39 -7.07 0.40
C LEU A 160 19.42 -6.46 1.43
N ARG A 161 18.52 -7.27 2.00
CA ARG A 161 17.61 -6.85 3.07
C ARG A 161 18.37 -6.37 4.31
N ALA A 162 19.36 -7.13 4.77
CA ALA A 162 20.19 -6.76 5.92
C ALA A 162 20.95 -5.45 5.69
N ARG A 163 21.39 -5.17 4.46
CA ARG A 163 22.02 -3.88 4.09
C ARG A 163 21.05 -2.72 4.15
N GLN A 164 19.81 -2.89 3.68
CA GLN A 164 18.74 -1.87 3.79
C GLN A 164 18.46 -1.55 5.26
N GLU A 165 18.33 -2.58 6.09
CA GLU A 165 18.07 -2.47 7.52
C GLU A 165 19.21 -1.77 8.24
N SER A 166 20.45 -2.16 7.96
CA SER A 166 21.65 -1.53 8.52
C SER A 166 21.75 -0.05 8.15
N LEU A 167 21.38 0.31 6.92
CA LEU A 167 21.37 1.71 6.47
C LEU A 167 20.35 2.54 7.26
N LEU A 168 19.11 2.04 7.40
CA LEU A 168 18.06 2.71 8.16
C LEU A 168 18.40 2.82 9.64
N ALA A 169 18.95 1.76 10.25
CA ALA A 169 19.44 1.78 11.62
C ALA A 169 20.59 2.80 11.81
N GLY A 170 21.47 2.92 10.81
CA GLY A 170 22.52 3.95 10.79
C GLY A 170 21.94 5.36 10.81
N PHE A 171 20.91 5.63 10.00
CA PHE A 171 20.21 6.91 9.99
C PHE A 171 19.45 7.18 11.29
N GLU A 172 18.75 6.19 11.84
CA GLU A 172 18.07 6.33 13.14
C GLU A 172 19.08 6.61 14.26
N LYS A 173 20.23 5.93 14.28
CA LYS A 173 21.32 6.21 15.23
C LYS A 173 21.88 7.62 15.08
N GLN A 174 22.04 8.11 13.86
CA GLN A 174 22.60 9.44 13.58
C GLN A 174 21.60 10.56 13.90
N TRP A 175 20.34 10.38 13.51
CA TRP A 175 19.29 11.41 13.57
C TRP A 175 18.36 11.29 14.78
N GLY A 176 18.53 10.24 15.60
CA GLY A 176 17.78 10.03 16.84
C GLY A 176 16.44 9.34 16.60
N LYS A 177 16.10 8.40 17.49
CA LYS A 177 14.82 7.69 17.52
C LYS A 177 13.80 8.51 18.30
N THR A 178 12.65 8.80 17.69
CA THR A 178 11.58 9.57 18.34
C THR A 178 10.43 8.66 18.79
N GLY A 179 9.84 8.95 19.95
CA GLY A 179 8.57 8.37 20.39
C GLY A 179 7.33 9.07 19.81
N GLN A 180 7.52 10.23 19.16
CA GLN A 180 6.43 10.95 18.52
C GLN A 180 6.20 10.43 17.11
N VAL A 181 5.00 9.92 16.85
CA VAL A 181 4.58 9.51 15.50
C VAL A 181 4.00 10.73 14.76
N PRO A 182 4.59 11.16 13.64
CA PRO A 182 4.03 12.22 12.80
C PRO A 182 2.66 11.84 12.26
N GLN A 183 1.80 12.82 11.96
CA GLN A 183 0.43 12.57 11.51
C GLN A 183 0.37 11.66 10.28
N GLN A 184 1.28 11.84 9.32
CA GLN A 184 1.38 11.04 8.10
C GLN A 184 1.60 9.55 8.38
N LEU A 185 2.19 9.21 9.53
CA LEU A 185 2.52 7.84 9.92
C LEU A 185 1.54 7.26 10.97
N LYS A 186 0.51 8.02 11.36
CA LYS A 186 -0.57 7.54 12.23
C LYS A 186 -1.68 6.94 11.38
N ALA A 187 -1.78 5.62 11.36
CA ALA A 187 -2.93 4.96 10.76
C ALA A 187 -4.21 5.36 11.51
N THR A 188 -5.24 5.70 10.75
CA THR A 188 -6.62 5.96 11.19
C THR A 188 -7.52 4.76 10.91
N LEU A 189 -7.06 3.83 10.08
CA LEU A 189 -7.73 2.60 9.68
C LEU A 189 -6.87 1.39 10.05
N GLU A 190 -7.52 0.31 10.50
CA GLU A 190 -6.84 -0.95 10.80
C GLU A 190 -7.43 -2.08 9.96
N PHE A 191 -6.60 -2.70 9.13
CA PHE A 191 -7.04 -3.82 8.30
C PHE A 191 -7.45 -5.02 9.16
N ASN A 192 -8.60 -5.61 8.82
CA ASN A 192 -9.15 -6.80 9.47
C ASN A 192 -9.47 -6.63 10.97
N GLN A 193 -9.71 -5.39 11.43
CA GLN A 193 -10.11 -5.08 12.80
C GLN A 193 -11.32 -4.16 12.83
N GLY A 194 -12.05 -4.14 13.94
CA GLY A 194 -13.20 -3.26 14.16
C GLY A 194 -14.21 -3.26 12.99
N ALA A 195 -14.52 -2.06 12.48
CA ALA A 195 -15.43 -1.86 11.35
C ALA A 195 -14.90 -2.41 9.99
N TYR A 196 -13.61 -2.75 9.93
CA TYR A 196 -12.92 -3.22 8.73
C TYR A 196 -12.60 -4.72 8.79
N ARG A 197 -13.18 -5.46 9.74
CA ARG A 197 -13.04 -6.90 9.87
C ARG A 197 -13.58 -7.63 8.62
N LEU A 198 -12.82 -8.59 8.09
CA LEU A 198 -13.33 -9.43 7.01
C LEU A 198 -14.56 -10.24 7.47
N GLY A 199 -15.50 -10.47 6.57
CA GLY A 199 -16.75 -11.20 6.88
C GLY A 199 -17.72 -10.50 7.84
N ASP A 200 -17.60 -9.18 8.09
CA ASP A 200 -18.61 -8.47 8.89
C ASP A 200 -19.99 -8.52 8.21
N LEU A 201 -20.96 -9.13 8.90
CA LEU A 201 -22.33 -9.29 8.44
C LEU A 201 -23.02 -7.95 8.20
N LYS A 202 -22.60 -6.87 8.89
CA LYS A 202 -23.15 -5.53 8.70
C LYS A 202 -22.91 -4.97 7.29
N ARG A 203 -22.00 -5.57 6.51
CA ARG A 203 -21.78 -5.20 5.11
C ARG A 203 -22.74 -5.88 4.13
N ASN A 204 -23.63 -6.75 4.61
CA ASN A 204 -24.68 -7.35 3.81
C ASN A 204 -26.02 -6.67 4.15
N GLU A 205 -26.62 -6.03 3.16
CA GLU A 205 -27.92 -5.38 3.25
C GLU A 205 -28.93 -6.19 2.43
N ILE A 206 -29.99 -6.67 3.09
CA ILE A 206 -31.10 -7.30 2.37
C ILE A 206 -31.89 -6.19 1.66
N ILE A 207 -31.88 -6.23 0.33
CA ILE A 207 -32.62 -5.29 -0.52
C ILE A 207 -34.04 -5.82 -0.77
N GLN A 208 -34.18 -7.14 -0.95
CA GLN A 208 -35.46 -7.78 -1.18
C GLN A 208 -35.48 -9.17 -0.54
N SER A 209 -36.53 -9.45 0.23
CA SER A 209 -36.81 -10.79 0.74
C SER A 209 -37.52 -11.64 -0.32
N PRO A 210 -37.38 -12.98 -0.28
CA PRO A 210 -38.09 -13.89 -1.17
C PRO A 210 -39.59 -13.66 -1.07
N GLN A 211 -40.28 -13.63 -2.20
CA GLN A 211 -41.74 -13.64 -2.21
C GLN A 211 -42.21 -15.04 -1.84
N VAL A 212 -42.92 -15.18 -0.72
CA VAL A 212 -43.58 -16.42 -0.35
C VAL A 212 -44.72 -16.64 -1.35
N GLN A 213 -44.58 -17.62 -2.24
CA GLN A 213 -45.72 -18.14 -2.99
C GLN A 213 -46.57 -18.94 -2.02
N SER A 214 -47.64 -18.34 -1.49
CA SER A 214 -48.75 -19.07 -0.89
C SER A 214 -49.36 -19.99 -1.96
N GLN A 215 -49.28 -21.31 -1.75
CA GLN A 215 -50.04 -22.30 -2.50
C GLN A 215 -51.54 -22.16 -2.22
#